data_AF-A0A4Q4WX64-F1
#
_entry.id   AF-A0A4Q4WX64-F1
#
_cell.length_a   1.000
_cell.length_b   1.000
_cell.length_c   1.000
_cell.angle_alpha   90.00
_cell.angle_beta   90.00
_cell.angle_gamma   90.00
#
_symmetry.space_group_name_H-M   'P 1'
#
loop_
_entity.id
_entity.type
_entity.pdbx_description
1 polymer ?
#
loop_
_entity_poly.entity_id
_entity_poly.type
_entity_poly.pdbx_seq_one_letter_code
_entity_poly.pdbx_strand_id
1 'polypeptide(L)'
;MCLGCQMYSAFDQSAIQSAEIFCHEAEVLWETEQSHDSYMTMASAVVLSLCLIGHGKDNAVHSYAKKALNMGTRLGLFEREEEPANKKSLEKMSQDDMTARCHAAWGVFNWNVLISMFYRQPESECPVSSPTLPIPGDEAAKAAPGQLPEGGHLVHEALLGNTFPALCHFWRIIYGARWMYYPDRDCPPDKFKMAIAEHKFRELIAWAEGLSRPLILRKQSPHHVAVFQTLIFEYRTNYIASTYSILWHSGLIYLANAMLRDTSNPEWRLYFLLCIYGYESLSRPYRISEVIAQGLLSMTLRDTNMSASEARKIMKDLKECGLDHVKKNMEEEVRATFMLDLTMALSDPVGATVENMAKEFDSFAVFQDFLDQNRMEM
;
A
#
# COMPACT_ATOMS: atom_id res chain seq x y z
N MET A 1 -4.85 16.25 10.05
CA MET A 1 -3.73 17.19 9.78
C MET A 1 -2.43 16.47 9.50
N CYS A 2 -1.95 15.57 10.38
CA CYS A 2 -0.72 14.77 10.19
C CYS A 2 -0.53 14.25 8.76
N LEU A 3 -1.42 13.37 8.27
CA LEU A 3 -1.31 12.78 6.93
C LEU A 3 -1.28 13.83 5.82
N GLY A 4 -2.10 14.88 5.94
CA GLY A 4 -2.18 15.96 4.95
C GLY A 4 -0.88 16.75 4.87
N CYS A 5 -0.29 17.13 6.01
CA CYS A 5 1.01 17.80 6.06
C CYS A 5 2.13 16.90 5.55
N GLN A 6 2.10 15.60 5.89
CA GLN A 6 3.05 14.61 5.40
C GLN A 6 3.00 14.52 3.87
N MET A 7 1.82 14.34 3.28
CA MET A 7 1.64 14.32 1.82
C MET A 7 2.07 15.65 1.19
N TYR A 8 1.68 16.77 1.78
CA TYR A 8 2.02 18.11 1.27
C TYR A 8 3.52 18.41 1.31
N SER A 9 4.29 17.70 2.14
CA SER A 9 5.75 17.85 2.18
C SER A 9 6.47 17.47 0.88
N ALA A 10 5.78 16.77 -0.03
CA ALA A 10 6.24 16.58 -1.40
C ALA A 10 6.47 17.91 -2.14
N PHE A 11 5.65 18.93 -1.84
CA PHE A 11 5.69 20.26 -2.46
C PHE A 11 6.40 21.30 -1.58
N ASP A 12 6.17 21.25 -0.27
CA ASP A 12 6.75 22.18 0.69
C ASP A 12 7.41 21.42 1.84
N GLN A 13 8.74 21.36 1.79
CA GLN A 13 9.56 20.67 2.78
C GLN A 13 9.28 21.09 4.23
N SER A 14 8.89 22.35 4.48
CA SER A 14 8.61 22.82 5.84
C SER A 14 7.41 22.13 6.48
N ALA A 15 6.49 21.58 5.67
CA ALA A 15 5.29 20.90 6.14
C ALA A 15 5.59 19.61 6.93
N ILE A 16 6.79 19.03 6.78
CA ILE A 16 7.17 17.82 7.51
C ILE A 16 7.25 18.07 9.03
N GLN A 17 7.70 19.26 9.45
CA GLN A 17 7.77 19.64 10.87
C GLN A 17 6.37 19.71 11.47
N SER A 18 5.42 20.28 10.72
CA SER A 18 4.01 20.29 11.10
C SER A 18 3.42 18.88 11.15
N ALA A 19 3.78 18.00 10.21
CA ALA A 19 3.34 16.61 10.21
C ALA A 19 3.78 15.88 11.47
N GLU A 20 5.03 16.06 11.91
CA GLU A 20 5.57 15.48 13.15
C GLU A 20 4.83 15.98 14.39
N ILE A 21 4.60 17.29 14.50
CA ILE A 21 3.86 17.89 15.62
C ILE A 21 2.44 17.32 15.69
N PHE A 22 1.72 17.31 14.56
CA PHE A 22 0.36 16.77 14.51
C PHE A 22 0.32 15.25 14.71
N CYS A 23 1.36 14.52 14.32
CA CYS A 23 1.47 13.09 14.59
C CYS A 23 1.58 12.85 16.09
N HIS A 24 2.48 13.57 16.75
CA HIS A 24 2.69 13.45 18.19
C HIS A 24 1.42 13.83 18.98
N GLU A 25 0.77 14.94 18.61
CA GLU A 25 -0.51 15.34 19.22
C GLU A 25 -1.58 14.24 19.06
N ALA A 26 -1.68 13.65 17.86
CA ALA A 26 -2.63 12.58 17.60
C ALA A 26 -2.31 11.28 18.39
N GLU A 27 -1.04 10.95 18.61
CA GLU A 27 -0.62 9.86 19.50
C GLU A 27 -0.98 10.15 20.96
N VAL A 28 -0.79 11.39 21.44
CA VAL A 28 -1.19 11.78 22.79
C VAL A 28 -2.70 11.71 22.99
N LEU A 29 -3.49 12.17 22.02
CA LEU A 29 -4.95 12.05 22.03
C LEU A 29 -5.40 10.59 21.98
N TRP A 30 -4.69 9.76 21.21
CA TRP A 30 -4.98 8.33 21.15
C TRP A 30 -4.92 7.65 22.52
N GLU A 31 -3.94 8.01 23.36
CA GLU A 31 -3.77 7.39 24.68
C GLU A 31 -4.99 7.61 25.59
N THR A 32 -5.70 8.73 25.44
CA THR A 32 -6.91 9.03 26.22
C THR A 32 -8.18 8.51 25.57
N GLU A 33 -8.26 8.51 24.24
CA GLU A 33 -9.48 8.13 23.53
C GLU A 33 -9.62 6.63 23.28
N GLN A 34 -8.52 5.86 23.23
CA GLN A 34 -8.54 4.44 22.86
C GLN A 34 -9.40 3.54 23.76
N SER A 35 -9.72 3.98 24.99
CA SER A 35 -10.60 3.25 25.92
C SER A 35 -12.08 3.36 25.57
N HIS A 36 -12.47 4.33 24.73
CA HIS A 36 -13.85 4.57 24.35
C HIS A 36 -14.09 4.11 22.92
N ASP A 37 -14.95 3.10 22.75
CA ASP A 37 -15.32 2.61 21.43
C ASP A 37 -16.19 3.65 20.71
N SER A 38 -15.63 4.27 19.67
CA SER A 38 -16.36 5.20 18.80
C SER A 38 -15.91 5.04 17.35
N TYR A 39 -16.81 5.33 16.40
CA TYR A 39 -16.47 5.27 14.98
C TYR A 39 -15.36 6.26 14.59
N MET A 40 -15.30 7.40 15.29
CA MET A 40 -14.28 8.42 15.07
C MET A 40 -12.92 7.96 15.56
N THR A 41 -12.82 7.47 16.78
CA THR A 41 -11.58 6.92 17.34
C THR A 41 -11.08 5.75 16.49
N MET A 42 -11.99 4.88 16.04
CA MET A 42 -11.68 3.78 15.13
C MET A 42 -11.10 4.28 13.78
N ALA A 43 -11.72 5.28 13.16
CA ALA A 43 -11.23 5.86 11.91
C ALA A 43 -9.88 6.60 12.12
N SER A 44 -9.73 7.31 13.23
CA SER A 44 -8.49 7.99 13.62
C SER A 44 -7.33 6.99 13.77
N ALA A 45 -7.58 5.81 14.34
CA ALA A 45 -6.59 4.73 14.42
C ALA A 45 -6.08 4.30 13.04
N VAL A 46 -6.99 4.17 12.05
CA VAL A 46 -6.62 3.83 10.67
C VAL A 46 -5.79 4.94 10.04
N VAL A 47 -6.17 6.20 10.21
CA VAL A 47 -5.42 7.34 9.68
C VAL A 47 -4.03 7.45 10.33
N LEU A 48 -3.92 7.26 11.65
CA LEU A 48 -2.65 7.20 12.37
C LEU A 48 -1.76 6.07 11.83
N SER A 49 -2.33 4.87 11.68
CA SER A 49 -1.65 3.71 11.09
C SER A 49 -1.12 4.03 9.68
N LEU A 50 -1.92 4.72 8.84
CA LEU A 50 -1.51 5.16 7.51
C LEU A 50 -0.42 6.24 7.51
N CYS A 51 -0.39 7.16 8.47
CA CYS A 51 0.73 8.10 8.62
C CYS A 51 2.05 7.34 8.92
N LEU A 52 1.95 6.40 9.85
CA LEU A 52 3.11 5.69 10.41
C LEU A 52 3.76 4.70 9.43
N ILE A 53 3.00 4.14 8.48
CA ILE A 53 3.58 3.29 7.44
C ILE A 53 4.57 4.10 6.58
N GLY A 54 4.26 5.38 6.34
CA GLY A 54 5.13 6.28 5.58
C GLY A 54 6.44 6.61 6.30
N HIS A 55 6.43 6.57 7.64
CA HIS A 55 7.61 6.76 8.47
C HIS A 55 8.42 5.47 8.69
N GLY A 56 7.87 4.31 8.28
CA GLY A 56 8.41 2.99 8.57
C GLY A 56 8.43 2.71 10.07
N LYS A 57 7.26 2.82 10.70
CA LYS A 57 7.03 2.38 12.09
C LYS A 57 6.09 1.18 12.11
N ASP A 58 6.39 0.13 11.36
CA ASP A 58 5.50 -1.03 11.11
C ASP A 58 4.87 -1.64 12.37
N ASN A 59 5.63 -1.76 13.47
CA ASN A 59 5.08 -2.28 14.74
C ASN A 59 3.91 -1.42 15.25
N ALA A 60 4.02 -0.09 15.16
CA ALA A 60 2.96 0.82 15.53
C ALA A 60 1.80 0.75 14.53
N VAL A 61 2.10 0.67 13.23
CA VAL A 61 1.11 0.50 12.15
C VAL A 61 0.18 -0.69 12.46
N HIS A 62 0.75 -1.86 12.77
CA HIS A 62 -0.01 -3.06 13.13
C HIS A 62 -0.84 -2.87 14.39
N SER A 63 -0.24 -2.29 15.43
CA SER A 63 -0.93 -2.05 16.70
C SER A 63 -2.19 -1.20 16.49
N TYR A 64 -2.08 -0.09 15.76
CA TYR A 64 -3.23 0.76 15.46
C TYR A 64 -4.27 0.07 14.57
N ALA A 65 -3.85 -0.63 13.51
CA ALA A 65 -4.75 -1.37 12.62
C ALA A 65 -5.55 -2.45 13.38
N LYS A 66 -4.86 -3.22 14.22
CA LYS A 66 -5.46 -4.23 15.10
C LYS A 66 -6.40 -3.62 16.13
N LYS A 67 -6.02 -2.52 16.78
CA LYS A 67 -6.90 -1.82 17.74
C LYS A 67 -8.16 -1.31 17.03
N ALA A 68 -8.05 -0.77 15.82
CA ALA A 68 -9.18 -0.34 15.01
C ALA A 68 -10.13 -1.51 14.67
N LEU A 69 -9.57 -2.65 14.24
CA LEU A 69 -10.34 -3.85 13.91
C LEU A 69 -11.09 -4.41 15.14
N ASN A 70 -10.41 -4.46 16.28
CA ASN A 70 -10.99 -4.91 17.55
C ASN A 70 -12.10 -3.96 18.02
N MET A 71 -11.91 -2.65 17.90
CA MET A 71 -12.93 -1.65 18.21
C MET A 71 -14.15 -1.83 17.30
N GLY A 72 -13.95 -1.99 15.99
CA GLY A 72 -15.06 -2.25 15.05
C GLY A 72 -15.82 -3.54 15.33
N THR A 73 -15.12 -4.58 15.80
CA THR A 73 -15.73 -5.84 16.22
C THR A 73 -16.61 -5.66 17.46
N ARG A 74 -16.14 -4.92 18.46
CA ARG A 74 -16.93 -4.59 19.67
C ARG A 74 -18.15 -3.71 19.35
N LEU A 75 -18.03 -2.83 18.35
CA LEU A 75 -19.12 -2.03 17.81
C LEU A 75 -20.10 -2.81 16.91
N GLY A 76 -19.88 -4.12 16.71
CA GLY A 76 -20.74 -5.00 15.91
C GLY A 76 -20.73 -4.69 14.41
N LEU A 77 -19.63 -4.15 13.89
CA LEU A 77 -19.47 -3.82 12.47
C LEU A 77 -19.02 -5.02 11.62
N PHE A 78 -18.42 -6.01 12.26
CA PHE A 78 -17.94 -7.27 11.68
C PHE A 78 -18.66 -8.44 12.36
N GLU A 79 -18.98 -9.49 11.61
CA GLU A 79 -19.68 -10.65 12.15
C GLU A 79 -18.76 -11.45 13.08
N ARG A 80 -19.27 -11.87 14.25
CA ARG A 80 -18.63 -12.85 15.12
C ARG A 80 -19.34 -14.18 14.87
N GLU A 81 -18.59 -15.26 14.64
CA GLU A 81 -19.13 -16.58 14.28
C GLU A 81 -20.14 -17.19 15.29
N GLU A 82 -20.35 -16.60 16.48
CA GLU A 82 -21.09 -17.24 17.57
C GLU A 82 -22.28 -16.47 18.18
N GLU A 83 -22.71 -15.29 17.69
CA GLU A 83 -23.98 -14.72 18.17
C GLU A 83 -24.83 -14.08 17.06
N PRO A 84 -26.13 -14.45 16.94
CA PRO A 84 -27.04 -13.78 16.03
C PRO A 84 -27.21 -12.33 16.50
N ALA A 85 -26.74 -11.41 15.66
CA ALA A 85 -26.73 -9.99 15.89
C ALA A 85 -28.02 -9.50 16.56
N ASN A 86 -27.91 -9.10 17.83
CA ASN A 86 -28.95 -8.39 18.54
C ASN A 86 -29.11 -7.03 17.83
N LYS A 87 -30.00 -6.98 16.84
CA LYS A 87 -30.35 -5.81 16.02
C LYS A 87 -30.97 -4.72 16.91
N LYS A 88 -30.19 -4.11 17.80
CA LYS A 88 -30.64 -2.94 18.56
C LYS A 88 -30.54 -1.70 17.68
N SER A 89 -31.73 -1.28 17.23
CA SER A 89 -32.14 0.07 16.83
C SER A 89 -31.24 0.80 15.83
N LEU A 90 -31.38 0.44 14.56
CA LEU A 90 -31.05 1.30 13.42
C LEU A 90 -32.00 2.51 13.27
N GLU A 91 -33.11 2.54 14.01
CA GLU A 91 -34.26 3.43 13.76
C GLU A 91 -34.12 4.87 14.30
N LYS A 92 -33.00 5.25 14.92
CA LYS A 92 -32.83 6.59 15.54
C LYS A 92 -31.58 7.37 15.14
N MET A 93 -30.77 6.89 14.20
CA MET A 93 -29.51 7.54 13.86
C MET A 93 -29.67 8.55 12.71
N SER A 94 -28.96 9.68 12.79
CA SER A 94 -28.92 10.67 11.71
C SER A 94 -28.31 10.06 10.44
N GLN A 95 -28.66 10.61 9.28
CA GLN A 95 -28.08 10.19 7.99
C GLN A 95 -26.55 10.41 7.97
N ASP A 96 -26.07 11.48 8.60
CA ASP A 96 -24.64 11.78 8.70
C ASP A 96 -23.91 10.75 9.57
N ASP A 97 -24.53 10.34 10.68
CA ASP A 97 -23.97 9.31 11.57
C ASP A 97 -23.91 7.94 10.87
N MET A 98 -24.94 7.61 10.08
CA MET A 98 -24.95 6.40 9.26
C MET A 98 -23.81 6.42 8.22
N THR A 99 -23.61 7.55 7.56
CA THR A 99 -22.56 7.72 6.56
C THR A 99 -21.18 7.57 7.18
N ALA A 100 -20.93 8.28 8.29
CA ALA A 100 -19.67 8.19 9.04
C ALA A 100 -19.39 6.76 9.51
N ARG A 101 -20.41 6.06 10.02
CA ARG A 101 -20.32 4.66 10.46
C ARG A 101 -19.93 3.73 9.30
N CYS A 102 -20.58 3.85 8.14
CA CYS A 102 -20.29 3.02 6.98
C CYS A 102 -18.87 3.29 6.44
N HIS A 103 -18.46 4.56 6.34
CA HIS A 103 -17.09 4.91 5.93
C HIS A 103 -16.03 4.38 6.90
N ALA A 104 -16.25 4.50 8.21
CA ALA A 104 -15.31 4.02 9.20
C ALA A 104 -15.18 2.48 9.13
N ALA A 105 -16.30 1.74 9.03
CA ALA A 105 -16.29 0.29 8.93
C ALA A 105 -15.55 -0.21 7.68
N TRP A 106 -15.88 0.34 6.51
CA TRP A 106 -15.24 -0.03 5.25
C TRP A 106 -13.79 0.46 5.16
N GLY A 107 -13.46 1.60 5.77
CA GLY A 107 -12.09 2.09 5.87
C GLY A 107 -11.20 1.15 6.68
N VAL A 108 -11.68 0.69 7.84
CA VAL A 108 -10.99 -0.31 8.67
C VAL A 108 -10.80 -1.62 7.92
N PHE A 109 -11.85 -2.09 7.24
CA PHE A 109 -11.77 -3.31 6.42
C PHE A 109 -10.70 -3.18 5.33
N ASN A 110 -10.80 -2.15 4.48
CA ASN A 110 -9.88 -1.91 3.38
C ASN A 110 -8.43 -1.81 3.86
N TRP A 111 -8.20 -1.08 4.95
CA TRP A 111 -6.87 -0.89 5.52
C TRP A 111 -6.27 -2.20 6.08
N ASN A 112 -7.05 -2.97 6.84
CA ASN A 112 -6.57 -4.24 7.38
C ASN A 112 -6.38 -5.30 6.28
N VAL A 113 -7.21 -5.32 5.23
CA VAL A 113 -6.98 -6.20 4.07
C VAL A 113 -5.70 -5.80 3.33
N LEU A 114 -5.43 -4.51 3.14
CA LEU A 114 -4.19 -4.03 2.54
C LEU A 114 -2.95 -4.45 3.35
N ILE A 115 -2.94 -4.20 4.65
CA ILE A 115 -1.82 -4.57 5.55
C ILE A 115 -1.62 -6.09 5.57
N SER A 116 -2.68 -6.85 5.83
CA SER A 116 -2.58 -8.30 5.96
C SER A 116 -2.23 -8.94 4.63
N MET A 117 -2.99 -8.71 3.57
CA MET A 117 -2.86 -9.48 2.33
C MET A 117 -1.85 -8.90 1.33
N PHE A 118 -1.75 -7.57 1.25
CA PHE A 118 -0.94 -6.92 0.22
C PHE A 118 0.50 -6.75 0.67
N TYR A 119 0.71 -6.22 1.88
CA TYR A 119 2.05 -6.12 2.47
C TYR A 119 2.54 -7.44 3.06
N ARG A 120 1.63 -8.40 3.33
CA ARG A 120 1.95 -9.68 4.02
C ARG A 120 2.77 -9.45 5.28
N GLN A 121 2.41 -8.39 6.01
CA GLN A 121 3.15 -8.06 7.20
C GLN A 121 3.02 -9.19 8.24
N PRO A 122 4.13 -9.67 8.80
CA PRO A 122 4.09 -10.64 9.89
C PRO A 122 3.22 -10.12 11.04
N GLU A 123 2.45 -11.01 11.67
CA GLU A 123 1.57 -10.69 12.82
C GLU A 123 0.34 -9.81 12.52
N SER A 124 0.13 -9.42 11.26
CA SER A 124 -1.06 -8.66 10.85
C SER A 124 -2.33 -9.52 10.90
N GLU A 125 -3.39 -8.99 11.51
CA GLU A 125 -4.70 -9.64 11.57
C GLU A 125 -5.55 -9.27 10.35
N CYS A 126 -5.93 -10.28 9.57
CA CYS A 126 -6.89 -10.09 8.48
C CYS A 126 -8.33 -10.16 9.03
N PRO A 127 -9.25 -9.26 8.63
CA PRO A 127 -10.64 -9.27 9.10
C PRO A 127 -11.32 -10.63 8.93
N VAL A 128 -12.10 -11.06 9.91
CA VAL A 128 -12.81 -12.36 9.87
C VAL A 128 -13.97 -12.35 8.87
N SER A 129 -14.59 -11.20 8.67
CA SER A 129 -15.64 -10.98 7.67
C SER A 129 -15.52 -9.59 7.05
N SER A 130 -16.20 -9.37 5.93
CA SER A 130 -16.49 -8.01 5.47
C SER A 130 -17.47 -7.29 6.42
N PRO A 131 -17.54 -5.95 6.38
CA PRO A 131 -18.54 -5.20 7.12
C PRO A 131 -19.97 -5.66 6.80
N THR A 132 -20.85 -5.66 7.80
CA THR A 132 -22.30 -5.94 7.65
C THR A 132 -23.08 -4.76 7.04
N LEU A 133 -22.43 -3.59 6.96
CA LEU A 133 -22.99 -2.33 6.51
C LEU A 133 -22.88 -2.14 4.99
N PRO A 134 -23.79 -1.37 4.36
CA PRO A 134 -23.71 -1.06 2.94
C PRO A 134 -22.43 -0.27 2.63
N ILE A 135 -21.93 -0.43 1.40
CA ILE A 135 -20.80 0.34 0.89
C ILE A 135 -21.26 1.80 0.68
N PRO A 136 -20.60 2.80 1.29
CA PRO A 136 -20.92 4.20 1.05
C PRO A 136 -20.82 4.57 -0.43
N GLY A 137 -21.85 5.22 -0.97
CA GLY A 137 -21.88 5.69 -2.35
C GLY A 137 -22.32 4.66 -3.40
N ASP A 138 -22.54 3.39 -3.03
CA ASP A 138 -22.94 2.32 -3.98
C ASP A 138 -24.36 2.55 -4.57
N GLU A 139 -25.27 3.19 -3.82
CA GLU A 139 -26.58 3.58 -4.35
C GLU A 139 -26.53 4.80 -5.27
N ALA A 140 -25.62 5.74 -5.01
CA ALA A 140 -25.40 6.91 -5.88
C ALA A 140 -24.76 6.51 -7.22
N ALA A 141 -23.87 5.51 -7.21
CA ALA A 141 -23.27 4.94 -8.42
C ALA A 141 -24.28 4.22 -9.33
N LYS A 142 -25.33 3.62 -8.74
CA LYS A 142 -26.43 2.96 -9.48
C LYS A 142 -27.43 3.95 -10.09
N ALA A 143 -27.55 5.16 -9.54
CA ALA A 143 -28.57 6.14 -9.93
C ALA A 143 -28.19 6.99 -11.17
N ALA A 144 -26.91 7.02 -11.60
CA ALA A 144 -26.51 7.86 -12.72
C ALA A 144 -25.35 7.29 -13.55
N PRO A 145 -25.58 6.30 -14.43
CA PRO A 145 -24.67 6.06 -15.52
C PRO A 145 -24.85 7.16 -16.58
N GLY A 146 -24.04 8.23 -16.55
CA GLY A 146 -23.76 8.99 -17.78
C GLY A 146 -23.78 10.53 -17.76
N GLN A 147 -23.89 11.22 -16.62
CA GLN A 147 -23.75 12.69 -16.60
C GLN A 147 -22.70 13.13 -15.59
N LEU A 148 -21.47 13.35 -16.06
CA LEU A 148 -20.48 14.14 -15.31
C LEU A 148 -20.96 15.61 -15.30
N PRO A 149 -21.00 16.29 -14.15
CA PRO A 149 -21.32 17.71 -14.10
C PRO A 149 -20.27 18.51 -14.89
N GLU A 150 -20.68 19.46 -15.75
CA GLU A 150 -19.80 20.23 -16.65
C GLU A 150 -18.87 21.26 -15.95
N GLY A 151 -18.52 21.07 -14.67
CA GLY A 151 -17.64 21.95 -13.91
C GLY A 151 -16.45 21.22 -13.30
N GLY A 152 -15.22 21.69 -13.53
CA GLY A 152 -13.98 21.03 -13.06
C GLY A 152 -13.94 20.76 -11.54
N HIS A 153 -14.58 21.60 -10.73
CA HIS A 153 -14.67 21.41 -9.27
C HIS A 153 -15.65 20.30 -8.87
N LEU A 154 -16.77 20.16 -9.61
CA LEU A 154 -17.80 19.14 -9.40
C LEU A 154 -17.35 17.76 -9.90
N VAL A 155 -16.49 17.72 -10.93
CA VAL A 155 -15.86 16.49 -11.42
C VAL A 155 -14.91 15.90 -10.37
N HIS A 156 -14.12 16.73 -9.68
CA HIS A 156 -13.20 16.27 -8.63
C HIS A 156 -13.96 15.71 -7.42
N GLU A 157 -15.05 16.35 -7.03
CA GLU A 157 -15.91 15.93 -5.91
C GLU A 157 -16.66 14.63 -6.24
N ALA A 158 -17.17 14.50 -7.47
CA ALA A 158 -17.77 13.25 -7.97
C ALA A 158 -16.74 12.11 -8.12
N LEU A 159 -15.49 12.42 -8.48
CA LEU A 159 -14.41 11.44 -8.57
C LEU A 159 -14.00 10.92 -7.18
N LEU A 160 -13.87 11.82 -6.20
CA LEU A 160 -13.64 11.45 -4.79
C LEU A 160 -14.80 10.59 -4.24
N GLY A 161 -16.04 10.97 -4.56
CA GLY A 161 -17.25 10.22 -4.17
C GLY A 161 -17.31 8.80 -4.74
N ASN A 162 -16.79 8.58 -5.95
CA ASN A 162 -16.78 7.27 -6.61
C ASN A 162 -15.55 6.41 -6.30
N THR A 163 -14.46 7.01 -5.79
CA THR A 163 -13.21 6.30 -5.52
C THR A 163 -13.35 5.35 -4.33
N PHE A 164 -13.98 5.81 -3.24
CA PHE A 164 -14.15 5.00 -2.04
C PHE A 164 -14.99 3.72 -2.28
N PRO A 165 -16.19 3.76 -2.89
CA PRO A 165 -16.96 2.55 -3.19
C PRO A 165 -16.20 1.61 -4.13
N ALA A 166 -15.52 2.15 -5.16
CA ALA A 166 -14.71 1.34 -6.07
C ALA A 166 -13.59 0.58 -5.32
N LEU A 167 -12.91 1.23 -4.38
CA LEU A 167 -11.90 0.60 -3.52
C LEU A 167 -12.51 -0.45 -2.59
N CYS A 168 -13.70 -0.21 -2.03
CA CYS A 168 -14.39 -1.20 -1.19
C CYS A 168 -14.70 -2.48 -1.98
N HIS A 169 -15.18 -2.35 -3.23
CA HIS A 169 -15.40 -3.50 -4.10
C HIS A 169 -14.10 -4.23 -4.44
N PHE A 170 -13.05 -3.48 -4.78
CA PHE A 170 -11.72 -4.04 -5.05
C PHE A 170 -11.21 -4.86 -3.87
N TRP A 171 -11.17 -4.27 -2.68
CA TRP A 171 -10.66 -4.95 -1.48
C TRP A 171 -11.55 -6.12 -1.06
N ARG A 172 -12.86 -6.08 -1.33
CA ARG A 172 -13.75 -7.24 -1.14
C ARG A 172 -13.40 -8.41 -2.08
N ILE A 173 -13.06 -8.13 -3.33
CA ILE A 173 -12.61 -9.18 -4.28
C ILE A 173 -11.28 -9.78 -3.81
N ILE A 174 -10.31 -8.93 -3.45
CA ILE A 174 -9.00 -9.36 -2.91
C ILE A 174 -9.17 -10.17 -1.63
N TYR A 175 -10.02 -9.71 -0.71
CA TYR A 175 -10.34 -10.43 0.51
C TYR A 175 -10.92 -11.83 0.23
N GLY A 176 -11.77 -11.97 -0.78
CA GLY A 176 -12.26 -13.27 -1.23
C GLY A 176 -11.18 -14.21 -1.77
N ALA A 177 -9.96 -13.72 -2.01
CA ALA A 177 -8.80 -14.53 -2.36
C ALA A 177 -8.00 -15.00 -1.12
N ARG A 178 -8.35 -14.59 0.11
CA ARG A 178 -7.64 -14.93 1.36
C ARG A 178 -7.34 -16.42 1.51
N TRP A 179 -8.35 -17.26 1.30
CA TRP A 179 -8.26 -18.71 1.37
C TRP A 179 -7.19 -19.34 0.44
N MET A 180 -6.79 -18.67 -0.64
CA MET A 180 -5.73 -19.17 -1.54
C MET A 180 -4.32 -18.88 -1.03
N TYR A 181 -4.13 -17.79 -0.29
CA TYR A 181 -2.81 -17.26 0.06
C TYR A 181 -2.39 -17.59 1.50
N TYR A 182 -3.36 -17.75 2.41
CA TYR A 182 -3.08 -18.15 3.78
C TYR A 182 -3.41 -19.63 3.96
N PRO A 183 -2.40 -20.48 4.17
CA PRO A 183 -2.58 -21.90 4.46
C PRO A 183 -3.05 -22.08 5.91
N ASP A 184 -4.15 -21.43 6.29
CA ASP A 184 -4.91 -21.88 7.44
C ASP A 184 -5.59 -23.22 7.08
N ARG A 185 -6.31 -23.83 8.02
CA ARG A 185 -6.93 -25.17 7.86
C ARG A 185 -7.87 -25.32 6.64
N ASP A 186 -8.20 -24.23 5.94
CA ASP A 186 -9.17 -24.14 4.85
C ASP A 186 -8.57 -23.79 3.48
N CYS A 187 -7.26 -24.02 3.27
CA CYS A 187 -6.65 -23.83 1.96
C CYS A 187 -7.30 -24.76 0.91
N PRO A 188 -7.69 -24.25 -0.28
CA PRO A 188 -8.30 -25.09 -1.30
C PRO A 188 -7.29 -26.15 -1.79
N PRO A 189 -7.75 -27.38 -2.09
CA PRO A 189 -6.91 -28.40 -2.69
C PRO A 189 -6.18 -27.87 -3.93
N ASP A 190 -4.91 -28.27 -4.14
CA ASP A 190 -4.05 -27.74 -5.21
C ASP A 190 -4.71 -27.75 -6.59
N LYS A 191 -5.49 -28.79 -6.89
CA LYS A 191 -6.25 -28.94 -8.15
C LYS A 191 -7.24 -27.80 -8.42
N PHE A 192 -7.70 -27.08 -7.39
CA PHE A 192 -8.66 -25.98 -7.53
C PHE A 192 -8.01 -24.60 -7.42
N LYS A 193 -6.77 -24.49 -6.92
CA LYS A 193 -6.08 -23.20 -6.75
C LYS A 193 -6.05 -22.38 -8.04
N MET A 194 -5.74 -23.02 -9.16
CA MET A 194 -5.71 -22.35 -10.47
C MET A 194 -7.08 -21.85 -10.91
N ALA A 195 -8.12 -22.68 -10.77
CA ALA A 195 -9.48 -22.31 -11.16
C ALA A 195 -10.05 -21.18 -10.29
N ILE A 196 -9.74 -21.18 -8.99
CA ILE A 196 -10.13 -20.11 -8.07
C ILE A 196 -9.36 -18.82 -8.40
N ALA A 197 -8.06 -18.92 -8.65
CA ALA A 197 -7.24 -17.77 -9.05
C ALA A 197 -7.75 -17.15 -10.35
N GLU A 198 -8.09 -17.97 -11.34
CA GLU A 198 -8.72 -17.52 -12.59
C GLU A 198 -10.07 -16.83 -12.34
N HIS A 199 -10.93 -17.41 -11.49
CA HIS A 199 -12.21 -16.80 -11.13
C HIS A 199 -12.03 -15.42 -10.49
N LYS A 200 -11.13 -15.30 -9.51
CA LYS A 200 -10.81 -14.03 -8.85
C LYS A 200 -10.23 -13.01 -9.84
N PHE A 201 -9.41 -13.46 -10.78
CA PHE A 201 -8.86 -12.60 -11.84
C PHE A 201 -9.96 -12.08 -12.78
N ARG A 202 -10.93 -12.92 -13.14
CA ARG A 202 -12.11 -12.48 -13.92
C ARG A 202 -12.96 -11.47 -13.16
N GLU A 203 -13.14 -11.64 -11.85
CA GLU A 203 -13.83 -10.63 -11.01
C GLU A 203 -13.09 -9.29 -11.02
N LEU A 204 -11.75 -9.30 -10.95
CA LEU A 204 -10.94 -8.08 -11.04
C LEU A 204 -11.05 -7.42 -12.41
N ILE A 205 -11.07 -8.18 -13.50
CA ILE A 205 -11.29 -7.63 -14.86
C ILE A 205 -12.67 -6.98 -14.94
N ALA A 206 -13.72 -7.69 -14.51
CA ALA A 206 -15.09 -7.18 -14.56
C ALA A 206 -15.25 -5.90 -13.71
N TRP A 207 -14.60 -5.86 -12.53
CA TRP A 207 -14.54 -4.64 -11.71
C TRP A 207 -13.83 -3.51 -12.44
N ALA A 208 -12.66 -3.75 -13.06
CA ALA A 208 -11.89 -2.74 -13.77
C ALA A 208 -12.63 -2.19 -15.00
N GLU A 209 -13.34 -3.04 -15.75
CA GLU A 209 -14.19 -2.63 -16.87
C GLU A 209 -15.37 -1.75 -16.44
N GLY A 210 -15.82 -1.87 -15.19
CA GLY A 210 -16.90 -1.08 -14.60
C GLY A 210 -16.47 0.29 -14.04
N LEU A 211 -15.16 0.60 -14.00
CA LEU A 211 -14.67 1.89 -13.52
C LEU A 211 -14.93 3.00 -14.56
N SER A 212 -15.26 4.22 -14.08
CA SER A 212 -15.49 5.39 -14.93
C SER A 212 -14.32 5.65 -15.90
N ARG A 213 -14.65 6.21 -17.07
CA ARG A 213 -13.77 6.34 -18.27
C ARG A 213 -12.35 6.92 -18.09
N PRO A 214 -11.96 7.67 -17.03
CA PRO A 214 -10.55 8.05 -16.86
C PRO A 214 -9.60 6.87 -16.56
N LEU A 215 -10.11 5.67 -16.23
CA LEU A 215 -9.28 4.51 -15.87
C LEU A 215 -9.25 3.41 -16.95
N ILE A 216 -9.73 3.71 -18.17
CA ILE A 216 -9.78 2.71 -19.24
C ILE A 216 -8.39 2.45 -19.81
N LEU A 217 -7.84 1.33 -19.36
CA LEU A 217 -6.75 0.60 -19.98
C LEU A 217 -6.96 0.54 -21.50
N ARG A 218 -6.01 1.11 -22.27
CA ARG A 218 -6.03 0.99 -23.73
C ARG A 218 -6.00 -0.49 -24.12
N LYS A 219 -7.03 -0.93 -24.87
CA LYS A 219 -7.13 -2.28 -25.42
C LYS A 219 -5.97 -2.53 -26.38
N GLN A 220 -4.94 -3.24 -25.89
CA GLN A 220 -4.03 -4.18 -26.57
C GLN A 220 -2.60 -4.06 -26.02
N SER A 221 -2.31 -4.77 -24.93
CA SER A 221 -0.96 -5.22 -24.58
C SER A 221 -1.07 -6.59 -23.89
N PRO A 222 -0.51 -7.68 -24.45
CA PRO A 222 -0.32 -8.91 -23.70
C PRO A 222 0.81 -8.72 -22.66
N HIS A 223 0.79 -9.60 -21.65
CA HIS A 223 1.64 -9.65 -20.44
C HIS A 223 1.25 -8.64 -19.36
N HIS A 224 0.82 -9.15 -18.19
CA HIS A 224 0.48 -8.38 -16.98
C HIS A 224 1.56 -7.35 -16.63
N VAL A 225 2.83 -7.70 -16.88
CA VAL A 225 3.98 -6.83 -16.73
C VAL A 225 3.90 -5.58 -17.61
N ALA A 226 3.57 -5.71 -18.90
CA ALA A 226 3.44 -4.58 -19.83
C ALA A 226 2.26 -3.66 -19.47
N VAL A 227 1.19 -4.25 -18.95
CA VAL A 227 0.04 -3.50 -18.42
C VAL A 227 0.45 -2.69 -17.18
N PHE A 228 1.12 -3.32 -16.21
CA PHE A 228 1.62 -2.65 -15.00
C PHE A 228 2.63 -1.55 -15.31
N GLN A 229 3.55 -1.80 -16.26
CA GLN A 229 4.51 -0.79 -16.75
C GLN A 229 3.78 0.43 -17.30
N THR A 230 2.80 0.21 -18.18
CA THR A 230 2.02 1.30 -18.79
C THR A 230 1.28 2.10 -17.74
N LEU A 231 0.64 1.42 -16.77
CA LEU A 231 -0.10 2.07 -15.70
C LEU A 231 0.80 2.91 -14.79
N ILE A 232 1.98 2.39 -14.39
CA ILE A 232 2.94 3.13 -13.57
C ILE A 232 3.44 4.35 -14.32
N PHE A 233 3.80 4.20 -15.60
CA PHE A 233 4.24 5.32 -16.42
C PHE A 233 3.14 6.39 -16.55
N GLU A 234 1.93 5.98 -16.94
CA GLU A 234 0.79 6.89 -17.11
C GLU A 234 0.42 7.59 -15.80
N TYR A 235 0.42 6.88 -14.68
CA TYR A 235 0.16 7.45 -13.37
C TYR A 235 1.18 8.53 -12.99
N ARG A 236 2.47 8.23 -13.16
CA ARG A 236 3.56 9.16 -12.86
C ARG A 236 3.58 10.39 -13.76
N THR A 237 3.25 10.21 -15.04
CA THR A 237 3.30 11.32 -16.02
C THR A 237 2.08 12.23 -15.94
N ASN A 238 0.88 11.67 -15.67
CA ASN A 238 -0.36 12.43 -15.79
C ASN A 238 -0.98 12.83 -14.45
N TYR A 239 -0.56 12.22 -13.33
CA TYR A 239 -1.18 12.46 -12.04
C TYR A 239 -0.16 12.92 -11.00
N ILE A 240 -0.35 14.15 -10.53
CA ILE A 240 0.45 14.75 -9.46
C ILE A 240 0.40 13.94 -8.16
N ALA A 241 -0.67 13.16 -7.95
CA ALA A 241 -0.81 12.24 -6.83
C ALA A 241 0.33 11.19 -6.74
N SER A 242 1.02 10.92 -7.84
CA SER A 242 2.19 10.05 -7.85
C SER A 242 3.35 10.55 -6.99
N THR A 243 3.43 11.86 -6.69
CA THR A 243 4.51 12.42 -5.88
C THR A 243 4.23 12.40 -4.38
N TYR A 244 2.97 12.24 -3.95
CA TYR A 244 2.59 12.38 -2.55
C TYR A 244 1.69 11.28 -2.00
N SER A 245 1.14 10.39 -2.82
CA SER A 245 0.37 9.23 -2.33
C SER A 245 1.30 8.04 -2.17
N ILE A 246 1.44 7.48 -0.97
CA ILE A 246 2.24 6.26 -0.80
C ILE A 246 1.54 5.03 -1.36
N LEU A 247 0.20 4.97 -1.41
CA LEU A 247 -0.57 3.74 -1.60
C LEU A 247 -0.30 2.97 -2.91
N TRP A 248 0.26 3.61 -3.93
CA TRP A 248 0.59 2.96 -5.22
C TRP A 248 1.99 2.35 -5.25
N HIS A 249 2.84 2.64 -4.26
CA HIS A 249 4.25 2.23 -4.24
C HIS A 249 4.42 0.71 -4.32
N SER A 250 3.47 -0.02 -3.78
CA SER A 250 3.50 -1.47 -3.79
C SER A 250 3.47 -2.02 -5.23
N GLY A 251 2.82 -1.32 -6.18
CA GLY A 251 2.92 -1.62 -7.61
C GLY A 251 4.36 -1.56 -8.14
N LEU A 252 5.20 -0.65 -7.63
CA LEU A 252 6.62 -0.56 -7.97
C LEU A 252 7.38 -1.81 -7.50
N ILE A 253 7.08 -2.32 -6.30
CA ILE A 253 7.70 -3.55 -5.76
C ILE A 253 7.40 -4.73 -6.68
N TYR A 254 6.12 -4.92 -7.03
CA TYR A 254 5.71 -6.03 -7.89
C TYR A 254 6.31 -5.93 -9.29
N LEU A 255 6.33 -4.73 -9.87
CA LEU A 255 6.95 -4.53 -11.18
C LEU A 255 8.47 -4.76 -11.12
N ALA A 256 9.17 -4.22 -10.12
CA ALA A 256 10.60 -4.44 -9.95
C ALA A 256 10.93 -5.93 -9.77
N ASN A 257 10.17 -6.66 -8.95
CA ASN A 257 10.32 -8.11 -8.82
C ASN A 257 10.12 -8.84 -10.16
N ALA A 258 9.13 -8.44 -10.96
CA ALA A 258 8.91 -9.03 -12.28
C ALA A 258 10.09 -8.77 -13.23
N MET A 259 10.67 -7.56 -13.21
CA MET A 259 11.84 -7.20 -14.02
C MET A 259 13.09 -7.97 -13.62
N LEU A 260 13.31 -8.20 -12.32
CA LEU A 260 14.48 -8.94 -11.85
C LEU A 260 14.38 -10.44 -12.07
N ARG A 261 13.16 -10.98 -12.17
CA ARG A 261 12.93 -12.40 -12.51
C ARG A 261 13.19 -12.74 -13.97
N ASP A 262 12.97 -11.79 -14.88
CA ASP A 262 13.16 -11.98 -16.31
C ASP A 262 13.97 -10.84 -16.92
N THR A 263 15.30 -10.96 -16.77
CA THR A 263 16.27 -10.02 -17.36
C THR A 263 16.53 -10.26 -18.85
N SER A 264 15.81 -11.21 -19.48
CA SER A 264 15.93 -11.46 -20.93
C SER A 264 15.32 -10.34 -21.77
N ASN A 265 14.36 -9.59 -21.20
CA ASN A 265 13.80 -8.40 -21.83
C ASN A 265 14.85 -7.27 -21.83
N PRO A 266 15.32 -6.78 -22.99
CA PRO A 266 16.36 -5.74 -23.05
C PRO A 266 15.98 -4.43 -22.32
N GLU A 267 14.69 -4.18 -22.10
CA GLU A 267 14.18 -2.99 -21.42
C GLU A 267 14.00 -3.17 -19.90
N TRP A 268 14.30 -4.35 -19.34
CA TRP A 268 14.09 -4.63 -17.90
C TRP A 268 14.72 -3.55 -17.01
N ARG A 269 15.91 -3.07 -17.39
CA ARG A 269 16.68 -2.06 -16.66
C ARG A 269 16.01 -0.70 -16.69
N LEU A 270 15.43 -0.31 -17.83
CA LEU A 270 14.68 0.93 -17.96
C LEU A 270 13.47 0.94 -17.01
N TYR A 271 12.71 -0.15 -17.01
CA TYR A 271 11.53 -0.28 -16.14
C TYR A 271 11.88 -0.43 -14.66
N PHE A 272 12.99 -1.10 -14.35
CA PHE A 272 13.51 -1.17 -12.99
C PHE A 272 13.89 0.23 -12.48
N LEU A 273 14.64 1.01 -13.26
CA LEU A 273 14.98 2.38 -12.91
C LEU A 273 13.74 3.27 -12.80
N LEU A 274 12.72 3.08 -13.66
CA LEU A 274 11.43 3.76 -13.52
C LEU A 274 10.78 3.47 -12.16
N CYS A 275 10.93 2.26 -11.62
CA CYS A 275 10.44 1.93 -10.28
C CYS A 275 11.27 2.62 -9.20
N ILE A 276 12.60 2.56 -9.27
CA ILE A 276 13.49 3.21 -8.31
C ILE A 276 13.26 4.72 -8.25
N TYR A 277 13.19 5.40 -9.39
CA TYR A 277 12.91 6.83 -9.44
C TYR A 277 11.44 7.17 -9.09
N GLY A 278 10.54 6.19 -9.01
CA GLY A 278 9.23 6.38 -8.38
C GLY A 278 9.35 6.63 -6.88
N TYR A 279 10.27 5.92 -6.22
CA TYR A 279 10.58 6.12 -4.81
C TYR A 279 11.33 7.42 -4.55
N GLU A 280 12.05 7.96 -5.52
CA GLU A 280 12.64 9.30 -5.43
C GLU A 280 11.56 10.36 -5.16
N SER A 281 10.47 10.38 -5.93
CA SER A 281 9.39 11.36 -5.71
C SER A 281 8.70 11.19 -4.35
N LEU A 282 8.71 9.97 -3.81
CA LEU A 282 8.10 9.62 -2.52
C LEU A 282 9.08 9.76 -1.34
N SER A 283 10.38 9.96 -1.57
CA SER A 283 11.41 9.95 -0.51
C SER A 283 11.31 11.13 0.44
N ARG A 284 10.68 12.22 -0.02
CA ARG A 284 10.39 13.40 0.80
C ARG A 284 9.29 13.12 1.84
N PRO A 285 8.04 12.84 1.44
CA PRO A 285 6.96 12.56 2.39
C PRO A 285 7.13 11.25 3.16
N TYR A 286 7.87 10.30 2.60
CA TYR A 286 7.93 8.93 3.10
C TYR A 286 9.36 8.43 3.22
N ARG A 287 9.82 8.35 4.46
CA ARG A 287 11.16 7.87 4.82
C ARG A 287 11.37 6.41 4.39
N ILE A 288 10.30 5.62 4.39
CA ILE A 288 10.35 4.22 3.98
C ILE A 288 10.77 4.01 2.51
N SER A 289 10.52 5.00 1.63
CA SER A 289 10.84 4.92 0.20
C SER A 289 12.32 4.69 -0.07
N GLU A 290 13.22 5.30 0.71
CA GLU A 290 14.66 5.12 0.58
C GLU A 290 15.08 3.69 0.95
N VAL A 291 14.49 3.14 2.01
CA VAL A 291 14.80 1.78 2.48
C VAL A 291 14.30 0.75 1.47
N ILE A 292 13.12 0.97 0.88
CA ILE A 292 12.60 0.12 -0.20
C ILE A 292 13.53 0.17 -1.41
N ALA A 293 13.92 1.36 -1.87
CA ALA A 293 14.82 1.51 -3.00
C ALA A 293 16.19 0.86 -2.74
N GLN A 294 16.73 1.00 -1.53
CA GLN A 294 17.97 0.34 -1.10
C GLN A 294 17.86 -1.18 -1.14
N GLY A 295 16.75 -1.74 -0.63
CA GLY A 295 16.51 -3.18 -0.72
C GLY A 295 16.37 -3.67 -2.16
N LEU A 296 15.72 -2.91 -3.05
CA LEU A 296 15.61 -3.27 -4.47
C LEU A 296 16.98 -3.24 -5.16
N LEU A 297 17.84 -2.26 -4.86
CA LEU A 297 19.21 -2.23 -5.36
C LEU A 297 20.07 -3.37 -4.79
N SER A 298 19.76 -3.84 -3.58
CA SER A 298 20.42 -5.02 -3.01
C SER A 298 20.08 -6.28 -3.81
N MET A 299 18.81 -6.41 -4.23
CA MET A 299 18.39 -7.48 -5.14
C MET A 299 19.11 -7.39 -6.49
N THR A 300 19.30 -6.19 -7.05
CA THR A 300 20.02 -6.07 -8.35
C THR A 300 21.49 -6.42 -8.24
N LEU A 301 22.16 -6.03 -7.15
CA LEU A 301 23.54 -6.42 -6.88
C LEU A 301 23.70 -7.94 -6.72
N ARG A 302 22.67 -8.61 -6.18
CA ARG A 302 22.66 -10.07 -6.00
C ARG A 302 22.34 -10.83 -7.29
N ASP A 303 21.32 -10.38 -8.03
CA ASP A 303 20.69 -11.18 -9.09
C ASP A 303 21.03 -10.74 -10.51
N THR A 304 21.71 -9.60 -10.68
CA THR A 304 22.00 -9.00 -12.00
C THR A 304 23.48 -8.62 -12.16
N ASN A 305 23.82 -8.00 -13.28
CA ASN A 305 25.16 -7.48 -13.57
C ASN A 305 25.32 -5.98 -13.24
N MET A 306 24.46 -5.41 -12.40
CA MET A 306 24.60 -4.03 -11.94
C MET A 306 25.86 -3.89 -11.09
N SER A 307 26.71 -2.89 -11.39
CA SER A 307 27.92 -2.65 -10.61
C SER A 307 27.63 -1.96 -9.28
N ALA A 308 28.51 -2.16 -8.31
CA ALA A 308 28.42 -1.48 -7.02
C ALA A 308 28.56 0.05 -7.15
N SER A 309 29.38 0.54 -8.07
CA SER A 309 29.53 1.98 -8.34
C SER A 309 28.24 2.61 -8.87
N GLU A 310 27.52 1.90 -9.74
CA GLU A 310 26.21 2.33 -10.23
C GLU A 310 25.17 2.33 -9.11
N ALA A 311 25.04 1.23 -8.37
CA ALA A 311 24.06 1.12 -7.30
C ALA A 311 24.26 2.19 -6.21
N ARG A 312 25.52 2.46 -5.83
CA ARG A 312 25.87 3.54 -4.88
C ARG A 312 25.54 4.93 -5.45
N LYS A 313 25.74 5.15 -6.74
CA LYS A 313 25.37 6.42 -7.39
C LYS A 313 23.86 6.63 -7.32
N ILE A 314 23.06 5.63 -7.71
CA ILE A 314 21.60 5.70 -7.64
C ILE A 314 21.16 5.98 -6.19
N MET A 315 21.74 5.29 -5.21
CA MET A 315 21.40 5.50 -3.81
C MET A 315 21.78 6.91 -3.32
N LYS A 316 22.90 7.45 -3.79
CA LYS A 316 23.32 8.83 -3.50
C LYS A 316 22.32 9.83 -4.08
N ASP A 317 21.93 9.66 -5.34
CA ASP A 317 20.97 10.54 -6.02
C ASP A 317 19.61 10.54 -5.27
N LEU A 318 19.15 9.37 -4.83
CA LEU A 318 17.93 9.24 -4.03
C LEU A 318 18.01 9.97 -2.67
N LYS A 319 19.16 9.90 -2.00
CA LYS A 319 19.41 10.56 -0.72
C LYS A 319 19.48 12.08 -0.84
N GLU A 320 20.10 12.58 -1.92
CA GLU A 320 20.16 14.02 -2.20
C GLU A 320 18.77 14.60 -2.50
N CYS A 321 17.91 13.83 -3.17
CA CYS A 321 16.51 14.22 -3.40
C CYS A 321 15.61 14.03 -2.17
N GLY A 322 16.01 13.12 -1.28
CA GLY A 322 15.37 12.85 0.01
C GLY A 322 15.69 13.89 1.09
N LEU A 323 14.89 13.88 2.16
CA LEU A 323 15.03 14.81 3.30
C LEU A 323 16.18 14.42 4.25
N ASP A 324 17.37 14.09 3.75
CA ASP A 324 18.49 13.57 4.54
C ASP A 324 18.87 14.49 5.73
N HIS A 325 18.66 15.79 5.58
CA HIS A 325 18.93 16.82 6.59
C HIS A 325 17.82 16.95 7.66
N VAL A 326 16.60 16.51 7.38
CA VAL A 326 15.50 16.44 8.36
C VAL A 326 15.51 15.07 9.07
N LYS A 327 15.80 14.00 8.33
CA LYS A 327 15.85 12.61 8.80
C LYS A 327 16.98 12.34 9.79
N LYS A 328 18.10 13.07 9.71
CA LYS A 328 19.22 12.97 10.68
C LYS A 328 18.84 13.27 12.13
N ASN A 329 17.75 13.98 12.36
CA ASN A 329 17.25 14.29 13.72
C ASN A 329 16.30 13.22 14.27
N MET A 330 15.97 12.19 13.49
CA MET A 330 15.14 11.07 13.94
C MET A 330 16.03 9.92 14.41
N GLU A 331 16.09 9.70 15.72
CA GLU A 331 16.92 8.66 16.35
C GLU A 331 16.41 7.22 16.10
N GLU A 332 15.12 7.06 15.75
CA GLU A 332 14.52 5.73 15.57
C GLU A 332 14.82 5.12 14.18
N GLU A 333 15.28 3.87 14.15
CA GLU A 333 15.53 3.07 12.94
C GLU A 333 14.23 2.85 12.13
N VAL A 334 14.30 2.89 10.80
CA VAL A 334 13.14 2.56 9.95
C VAL A 334 12.83 1.08 10.10
N ARG A 335 11.60 0.76 10.50
CA ARG A 335 11.04 -0.60 10.52
C ARG A 335 10.14 -0.81 9.31
N ALA A 336 10.58 -1.69 8.42
CA ALA A 336 9.88 -2.05 7.18
C ALA A 336 9.89 -3.57 7.04
N THR A 337 8.95 -4.20 7.73
CA THR A 337 8.81 -5.65 7.95
C THR A 337 8.02 -6.36 6.86
N PHE A 338 7.44 -5.62 5.91
CA PHE A 338 6.76 -6.21 4.76
C PHE A 338 7.72 -6.76 3.72
N MET A 339 7.21 -7.63 2.86
CA MET A 339 8.00 -8.38 1.89
C MET A 339 8.47 -7.49 0.74
N LEU A 340 9.76 -7.53 0.44
CA LEU A 340 10.36 -6.88 -0.73
C LEU A 340 10.67 -7.89 -1.83
N ASP A 341 11.41 -8.95 -1.49
CA ASP A 341 11.72 -10.03 -2.41
C ASP A 341 10.60 -11.07 -2.38
N LEU A 342 9.68 -10.96 -3.35
CA LEU A 342 8.46 -11.77 -3.38
C LEU A 342 8.75 -13.25 -3.70
N THR A 343 9.91 -13.56 -4.27
CA THR A 343 10.32 -14.93 -4.57
C THR A 343 10.95 -15.57 -3.34
N MET A 344 11.91 -14.86 -2.71
CA MET A 344 12.56 -15.29 -1.47
C MET A 344 11.55 -15.42 -0.33
N ALA A 345 10.51 -14.58 -0.30
CA ALA A 345 9.45 -14.65 0.70
C ALA A 345 8.71 -16.01 0.77
N LEU A 346 8.82 -16.85 -0.28
CA LEU A 346 8.23 -18.20 -0.28
C LEU A 346 9.04 -19.20 0.55
N SER A 347 10.34 -18.96 0.74
CA SER A 347 11.26 -19.89 1.43
C SER A 347 11.91 -19.28 2.67
N ASP A 348 12.20 -17.97 2.65
CA ASP A 348 12.77 -17.21 3.75
C ASP A 348 12.04 -15.85 3.89
N PRO A 349 10.85 -15.84 4.53
CA PRO A 349 10.09 -14.61 4.74
C PRO A 349 10.84 -13.56 5.57
N VAL A 350 11.74 -13.99 6.45
CA VAL A 350 12.50 -13.06 7.31
C VAL A 350 13.56 -12.36 6.49
N GLY A 351 14.38 -13.09 5.72
CA GLY A 351 15.38 -12.47 4.85
C GLY A 351 14.77 -11.61 3.72
N ALA A 352 13.56 -11.94 3.27
CA ALA A 352 12.87 -11.25 2.19
C ALA A 352 12.26 -9.89 2.53
N THR A 353 12.29 -9.45 3.80
CA THR A 353 11.70 -8.16 4.21
C THR A 353 12.47 -6.97 3.64
N VAL A 354 11.81 -5.82 3.51
CA VAL A 354 12.45 -4.57 3.09
C VAL A 354 13.66 -4.24 3.96
N GLU A 355 13.51 -4.29 5.30
CA GLU A 355 14.57 -3.92 6.23
C GLU A 355 15.79 -4.84 6.14
N ASN A 356 15.59 -6.15 5.98
CA ASN A 356 16.70 -7.09 5.90
C ASN A 356 17.39 -7.02 4.53
N MET A 357 16.63 -6.91 3.44
CA MET A 357 17.20 -6.71 2.11
C MET A 357 18.00 -5.41 2.02
N ALA A 358 17.53 -4.32 2.62
CA ALA A 358 18.25 -3.05 2.64
C ALA A 358 19.58 -3.14 3.42
N LYS A 359 19.63 -3.91 4.52
CA LYS A 359 20.85 -4.11 5.33
C LYS A 359 21.95 -4.85 4.56
N GLU A 360 21.59 -5.71 3.61
CA GLU A 360 22.55 -6.45 2.78
C GLU A 360 23.20 -5.62 1.65
N PHE A 361 22.75 -4.37 1.44
CA PHE A 361 23.24 -3.51 0.36
C PHE A 361 24.77 -3.39 0.34
N ASP A 362 25.37 -3.03 1.47
CA ASP A 362 26.81 -2.80 1.54
C ASP A 362 27.59 -4.11 1.37
N SER A 363 27.08 -5.21 1.94
CA SER A 363 27.64 -6.57 1.78
C SER A 363 27.70 -6.97 0.32
N PHE A 364 26.59 -6.84 -0.41
CA PHE A 364 26.53 -7.17 -1.84
C PHE A 364 27.34 -6.20 -2.69
N ALA A 365 27.39 -4.92 -2.35
CA ALA A 365 28.19 -3.94 -3.07
C ALA A 365 29.70 -4.24 -2.96
N VAL A 366 30.19 -4.59 -1.76
CA VAL A 366 31.59 -5.00 -1.56
C VAL A 366 31.90 -6.29 -2.30
N PHE A 367 30.98 -7.26 -2.28
CA PHE A 367 31.15 -8.51 -3.03
C PHE A 367 31.25 -8.26 -4.54
N GLN A 368 30.42 -7.38 -5.10
CA GLN A 368 30.51 -7.00 -6.52
C GLN A 368 31.80 -6.26 -6.87
N ASP A 369 32.26 -5.32 -6.03
CA ASP A 369 33.56 -4.66 -6.25
C ASP A 369 34.70 -5.67 -6.36
N PHE A 370 34.68 -6.73 -5.53
CA PHE A 370 35.66 -7.82 -5.59
C PHE A 370 35.55 -8.63 -6.89
N LEU A 371 34.34 -8.97 -7.34
CA LEU A 371 34.13 -9.68 -8.60
C LEU A 371 34.61 -8.88 -9.81
N ASP A 372 34.34 -7.57 -9.82
CA ASP A 372 34.76 -6.67 -10.90
C ASP A 372 36.28 -6.49 -10.93
N GLN A 373 36.95 -6.41 -9.78
CA GLN A 373 38.41 -6.38 -9.69
C GLN A 373 39.04 -7.65 -10.30
N ASN A 374 38.56 -8.83 -9.92
CA ASN A 374 39.08 -10.10 -10.46
C ASN A 374 38.86 -10.24 -11.98
N ARG A 375 37.80 -9.63 -12.54
CA ARG A 375 37.56 -9.61 -13.99
C ARG A 375 38.49 -8.67 -14.74
N MET A 376 39.02 -7.63 -14.09
CA MET A 376 40.00 -6.71 -14.69
C MET A 376 41.43 -7.26 -14.65
N GLU A 377 41.71 -8.24 -13.78
CA GLU A 377 43.02 -8.88 -13.61
C GLU A 377 43.22 -10.13 -14.50
N MET A 378 42.17 -10.63 -15.15
CA MET A 378 42.21 -11.67 -16.19
C MET A 378 42.16 -11.06 -17.58
#